data_AF-A0A1E7EIF2-F1
#
_entry.id   AF-A0A1E7EIF2-F1
#
_cell.length_a   1.000
_cell.length_b   1.000
_cell.length_c   1.000
_cell.angle_alpha   90.00
_cell.angle_beta   90.00
_cell.angle_gamma   90.00
#
_symmetry.space_group_name_H-M   'P 1'
#
loop_
_entity.id
_entity.type
_entity.pdbx_description
1 polymer ?
#
loop_
_entity_poly.entity_id
_entity_poly.type
_entity_poly.pdbx_seq_one_letter_code
_entity_poly.pdbx_strand_id
1 'polypeptide(L)'
;MGRKQKLRQERKIKNKNPTSAVITTAPEATVEVASEGVPSEAAMTAIVVEVDSVFPKSDEYVQATVDTQIINGNEHYKLRPSEQYALIKQGATEHGCVHSMLLMDKLLRKGSTTTEGHYNPMYMHLAHPWLLEGAIRGNFRCIMTLIGEYYFDHAELNRNADVLIDYWGKIAHNANSRLPNLALNGLKDRLVRTCVICSKTDTNTSTLKQCIGCSFHCYCSETCQTTHWKDRKHRNECKQLRILNKYHKPYFNEIRDAVIRGDKEIPSLEKLRYKLGLTRPLEDYQELIDYNTHDGKLINPKDYVVAREDGTVWVGSFPSSPIGT
;
A
#
# COMPACT_ATOMS: atom_id res chain seq x y z
N MET A 1 29.46 12.08 -15.50
CA MET A 1 28.09 12.64 -15.41
C MET A 1 27.10 11.56 -15.86
N GLY A 2 26.16 11.17 -14.99
CA GLY A 2 25.35 9.95 -15.17
C GLY A 2 24.22 10.10 -16.20
N ARG A 3 23.94 9.02 -16.93
CA ARG A 3 22.96 8.87 -18.02
C ARG A 3 21.56 9.50 -17.76
N LYS A 4 21.14 9.64 -16.50
CA LYS A 4 19.86 10.26 -16.11
C LYS A 4 19.86 11.80 -16.16
N GLN A 5 21.01 12.46 -16.04
CA GLN A 5 21.12 13.93 -16.14
C GLN A 5 20.94 14.40 -17.60
N LYS A 6 21.34 13.56 -18.56
CA LYS A 6 21.19 13.80 -20.00
C LYS A 6 19.72 13.85 -20.44
N LEU A 7 18.88 12.96 -19.91
CA LEU A 7 17.42 12.95 -20.18
C LEU A 7 16.70 14.22 -19.67
N ARG A 8 17.17 14.84 -18.56
CA ARG A 8 16.62 16.12 -18.07
C ARG A 8 17.06 17.32 -18.94
N GLN A 9 18.27 17.29 -19.52
CA GLN A 9 18.72 18.32 -20.46
C GLN A 9 18.04 18.19 -21.83
N GLU A 10 17.85 16.98 -22.35
CA GLU A 10 17.14 16.76 -23.63
C GLU A 10 15.68 17.24 -23.60
N ARG A 11 14.98 17.12 -22.47
CA ARG A 11 13.64 17.70 -22.30
C ARG A 11 13.62 19.23 -22.26
N LYS A 12 14.70 19.87 -21.78
CA LYS A 12 14.82 21.35 -21.81
C LYS A 12 15.15 21.87 -23.21
N ILE A 13 15.86 21.09 -24.03
CA ILE A 13 16.23 21.49 -25.41
C ILE A 13 15.04 21.38 -26.37
N LYS A 14 14.19 20.35 -26.24
CA LYS A 14 12.98 20.22 -27.08
C LYS A 14 11.93 21.33 -26.88
N ASN A 15 12.01 22.09 -25.79
CA ASN A 15 11.06 23.17 -25.48
C ASN A 15 11.55 24.58 -25.87
N LYS A 16 12.63 24.68 -26.66
CA LYS A 16 13.28 25.96 -27.03
C LYS A 16 13.37 26.23 -28.54
N ASN A 17 12.49 25.66 -29.36
CA ASN A 17 12.33 26.12 -30.74
C ASN A 17 11.13 27.08 -30.85
N PRO A 18 11.35 28.41 -30.96
CA PRO A 18 10.31 29.31 -31.41
C PRO A 18 10.32 29.32 -32.94
N THR A 19 9.35 28.66 -33.56
CA THR A 19 9.05 28.91 -34.97
C THR A 19 8.20 30.17 -35.02
N SER A 20 8.81 31.30 -35.41
CA SER A 20 8.08 32.50 -35.78
C SER A 20 7.16 32.19 -36.96
N ALA A 21 5.86 32.11 -36.69
CA ALA A 21 4.81 32.16 -37.68
C ALA A 21 3.94 33.39 -37.39
N VAL A 22 3.59 34.07 -38.48
CA VAL A 22 2.83 35.31 -38.55
C VAL A 22 1.53 35.21 -37.75
N ILE A 23 1.30 36.22 -36.90
CA ILE A 23 0.12 36.37 -36.06
C ILE A 23 -1.03 36.86 -36.94
N THR A 24 -1.96 35.96 -37.25
CA THR A 24 -3.35 36.32 -37.57
C THR A 24 -4.14 36.08 -36.29
N THR A 25 -4.60 37.16 -35.66
CA THR A 25 -5.42 37.13 -34.43
C THR A 25 -6.77 36.48 -34.72
N ALA A 26 -6.89 35.20 -34.37
CA ALA A 26 -8.17 34.53 -34.17
C ALA A 26 -8.59 34.70 -32.70
N PRO A 27 -9.90 34.88 -32.42
CA PRO A 27 -10.39 35.07 -31.07
C PRO A 27 -10.07 33.85 -30.21
N GLU A 28 -9.51 34.16 -29.03
CA GLU A 28 -9.10 33.24 -27.98
C GLU A 28 -10.34 32.51 -27.45
N ALA A 29 -10.60 31.33 -28.00
CA ALA A 29 -11.60 30.42 -27.45
C ALA A 29 -11.03 29.85 -26.15
N THR A 30 -11.51 30.38 -25.03
CA THR A 30 -11.31 29.82 -23.70
C THR A 30 -11.83 28.38 -23.71
N VAL A 31 -10.93 27.41 -23.89
CA VAL A 31 -11.25 26.01 -23.69
C VAL A 31 -11.44 25.84 -22.19
N GLU A 32 -12.70 25.90 -21.73
CA GLU A 32 -13.07 25.37 -20.43
C GLU A 32 -12.61 23.92 -20.41
N VAL A 33 -11.50 23.66 -19.71
CA VAL A 33 -11.08 22.31 -19.36
C VAL A 33 -12.20 21.80 -18.47
N ALA A 34 -13.12 21.04 -19.07
CA ALA A 34 -14.18 20.36 -18.35
C ALA A 34 -13.52 19.59 -17.22
N SER A 35 -13.70 20.07 -15.98
CA SER A 35 -13.21 19.35 -14.82
C SER A 35 -13.93 18.02 -14.82
N GLU A 36 -13.22 16.93 -15.11
CA GLU A 36 -13.74 15.58 -14.98
C GLU A 36 -14.33 15.47 -13.57
N GLY A 37 -15.65 15.43 -13.49
CA GLY A 37 -16.36 15.48 -12.22
C GLY A 37 -15.90 14.32 -11.34
N VAL A 38 -15.48 14.64 -10.11
CA VAL A 38 -15.15 13.61 -9.11
C VAL A 38 -16.38 12.71 -8.95
N PRO A 39 -16.27 11.39 -9.14
CA PRO A 39 -17.40 10.49 -8.99
C PRO A 39 -18.01 10.61 -7.59
N SER A 40 -19.34 10.47 -7.47
CA SER A 40 -19.98 10.46 -6.17
C SER A 40 -19.48 9.30 -5.30
N GLU A 41 -19.55 9.43 -3.98
CA GLU A 41 -19.13 8.38 -3.04
C GLU A 41 -19.86 7.04 -3.30
N ALA A 42 -21.14 7.10 -3.65
CA ALA A 42 -21.92 5.93 -4.03
C ALA A 42 -21.40 5.26 -5.32
N ALA A 43 -21.05 6.06 -6.34
CA ALA A 43 -20.48 5.55 -7.58
C ALA A 43 -19.09 4.92 -7.33
N MET A 44 -18.25 5.56 -6.51
CA MET A 44 -16.98 5.00 -6.07
C MET A 44 -17.17 3.67 -5.36
N THR A 45 -18.11 3.60 -4.42
CA THR A 45 -18.42 2.37 -3.69
C THR A 45 -18.88 1.25 -4.62
N ALA A 46 -19.73 1.55 -5.60
CA ALA A 46 -20.18 0.59 -6.60
C ALA A 46 -19.04 0.04 -7.45
N ILE A 47 -18.16 0.93 -7.96
CA ILE A 47 -16.98 0.51 -8.74
C ILE A 47 -16.08 -0.39 -7.90
N VAL A 48 -15.84 -0.05 -6.62
CA VAL A 48 -15.03 -0.87 -5.73
C VAL A 48 -15.63 -2.25 -5.51
N VAL A 49 -16.95 -2.33 -5.29
CA VAL A 49 -17.66 -3.62 -5.15
C VAL A 49 -17.53 -4.45 -6.42
N GLU A 50 -17.69 -3.83 -7.59
CA GLU A 50 -17.53 -4.49 -8.89
C GLU A 50 -16.09 -4.99 -9.11
N VAL A 51 -15.09 -4.18 -8.77
CA VAL A 51 -13.66 -4.55 -8.93
C VAL A 51 -13.25 -5.70 -8.03
N ASP A 52 -13.79 -5.78 -6.83
CA ASP A 52 -13.43 -6.82 -5.87
C ASP A 52 -14.29 -8.07 -6.00
N SER A 53 -15.48 -8.00 -6.63
CA SER A 53 -16.35 -9.16 -6.82
C SER A 53 -15.79 -10.22 -7.77
N VAL A 54 -14.80 -9.84 -8.59
CA VAL A 54 -14.10 -10.77 -9.51
C VAL A 54 -13.24 -11.80 -8.77
N PHE A 55 -12.86 -11.53 -7.52
CA PHE A 55 -12.05 -12.46 -6.74
C PHE A 55 -12.92 -13.55 -6.10
N PRO A 56 -12.52 -14.83 -6.20
CA PRO A 56 -13.26 -15.93 -5.59
C PRO A 56 -13.34 -15.78 -4.06
N LYS A 57 -14.50 -16.15 -3.52
CA LYS A 57 -14.73 -16.27 -2.08
C LYS A 57 -14.51 -17.72 -1.69
N SER A 58 -13.78 -17.97 -0.60
CA SER A 58 -13.69 -19.32 -0.06
C SER A 58 -14.96 -19.67 0.74
N ASP A 59 -15.22 -20.95 0.93
CA ASP A 59 -16.35 -21.41 1.73
C ASP A 59 -16.23 -20.94 3.18
N GLU A 60 -15.02 -20.86 3.74
CA GLU A 60 -14.78 -20.36 5.09
C GLU A 60 -15.07 -18.85 5.18
N TYR A 61 -14.72 -18.07 4.16
CA TYR A 61 -15.12 -16.66 4.09
C TYR A 61 -16.64 -16.53 4.09
N VAL A 62 -17.32 -17.33 3.26
CA VAL A 62 -18.79 -17.31 3.17
C VAL A 62 -19.36 -17.69 4.54
N GLN A 63 -18.96 -18.81 5.12
CA GLN A 63 -19.43 -19.29 6.42
C GLN A 63 -19.19 -18.26 7.54
N ALA A 64 -18.02 -17.63 7.57
CA ALA A 64 -17.67 -16.61 8.56
C ALA A 64 -18.44 -15.29 8.38
N THR A 65 -18.99 -15.03 7.18
CA THR A 65 -19.75 -13.81 6.85
C THR A 65 -21.24 -14.04 6.66
N VAL A 66 -21.72 -15.28 6.80
CA VAL A 66 -23.15 -15.55 6.97
C VAL A 66 -23.55 -14.92 8.29
N ASP A 67 -23.94 -13.65 8.24
CA ASP A 67 -24.68 -13.01 9.31
C ASP A 67 -25.91 -13.87 9.56
N THR A 68 -26.15 -14.20 10.82
CA THR A 68 -27.36 -14.87 11.28
C THR A 68 -28.57 -14.06 10.82
N GLN A 69 -29.12 -14.39 9.66
CA GLN A 69 -30.43 -13.92 9.27
C GLN A 69 -31.39 -14.46 10.32
N ILE A 70 -32.22 -13.56 10.87
CA ILE A 70 -33.32 -13.95 11.74
C ILE A 70 -34.32 -14.72 10.86
N ILE A 71 -34.10 -16.02 10.71
CA ILE A 71 -35.06 -16.91 10.07
C ILE A 71 -35.99 -17.38 11.19
N ASN A 72 -37.23 -16.88 11.18
CA ASN A 72 -38.31 -17.28 12.08
C ASN A 72 -38.14 -16.89 13.57
N GLY A 73 -37.50 -15.77 13.88
CA GLY A 73 -37.47 -15.21 15.25
C GLY A 73 -36.63 -15.99 16.27
N ASN A 74 -36.01 -17.09 15.87
CA ASN A 74 -34.99 -17.78 16.66
C ASN A 74 -33.62 -17.27 16.23
N GLU A 75 -32.85 -16.73 17.17
CA GLU A 75 -31.44 -16.42 16.94
C GLU A 75 -30.72 -17.72 16.58
N HIS A 76 -30.51 -17.94 15.28
CA HIS A 76 -29.63 -19.01 14.83
C HIS A 76 -28.21 -18.72 15.31
N TYR A 77 -27.42 -19.79 15.48
CA TYR A 77 -26.06 -19.80 16.01
C TYR A 77 -25.17 -18.67 15.46
N LYS A 78 -24.98 -17.59 16.25
CA LYS A 78 -23.98 -16.57 15.97
C LYS A 78 -22.62 -17.16 16.27
N LEU A 79 -21.76 -17.26 15.25
CA LEU A 79 -20.38 -17.72 15.43
C LEU A 79 -19.69 -16.91 16.51
N ARG A 80 -18.97 -17.59 17.41
CA ARG A 80 -18.12 -16.91 18.39
C ARG A 80 -16.99 -16.19 17.64
N PRO A 81 -16.49 -15.04 18.13
CA PRO A 81 -15.40 -14.31 17.47
C PRO A 81 -14.17 -15.17 17.16
N SER A 82 -13.84 -16.14 18.03
CA SER A 82 -12.75 -17.09 17.81
C SER A 82 -13.01 -18.06 16.65
N GLU A 83 -14.25 -18.53 16.49
CA GLU A 83 -14.67 -19.40 15.38
C GLU A 83 -14.63 -18.62 14.05
N GLN A 84 -15.13 -17.37 14.06
CA GLN A 84 -15.04 -16.48 12.90
C GLN A 84 -13.59 -16.20 12.50
N TYR A 85 -12.73 -15.89 13.48
CA TYR A 85 -11.30 -15.69 13.23
C TYR A 85 -10.63 -16.93 12.63
N ALA A 86 -10.92 -18.13 13.17
CA ALA A 86 -10.36 -19.37 12.66
C ALA A 86 -10.75 -19.63 11.19
N LEU A 87 -12.03 -19.48 10.84
CA LEU A 87 -12.52 -19.63 9.47
C LEU A 87 -11.88 -18.62 8.53
N ILE A 88 -11.81 -17.35 8.92
CA ILE A 88 -11.21 -16.31 8.08
C ILE A 88 -9.71 -16.54 7.91
N LYS A 89 -9.00 -16.89 8.98
CA LYS A 89 -7.59 -17.25 8.89
C LYS A 89 -7.38 -18.43 7.95
N GLN A 90 -8.20 -19.49 8.07
CA GLN A 90 -8.15 -20.66 7.19
C GLN A 90 -8.39 -20.28 5.73
N GLY A 91 -9.43 -19.50 5.42
CA GLY A 91 -9.71 -19.02 4.08
C GLY A 91 -8.56 -18.20 3.48
N ALA A 92 -7.87 -17.40 4.30
CA ALA A 92 -6.71 -16.64 3.88
C ALA A 92 -5.48 -17.53 3.65
N THR A 93 -5.20 -18.50 4.54
CA THR A 93 -3.98 -19.31 4.50
C THR A 93 -4.04 -20.50 3.55
N GLU A 94 -5.17 -21.21 3.52
CA GLU A 94 -5.31 -22.45 2.75
C GLU A 94 -5.80 -22.20 1.33
N HIS A 95 -6.68 -21.21 1.16
CA HIS A 95 -7.32 -20.92 -0.14
C HIS A 95 -6.87 -19.59 -0.76
N GLY A 96 -6.00 -18.84 -0.07
CA GLY A 96 -5.51 -17.55 -0.58
C GLY A 96 -6.62 -16.51 -0.80
N CYS A 97 -7.74 -16.63 -0.07
CA CYS A 97 -8.92 -15.78 -0.27
C CYS A 97 -8.63 -14.33 0.15
N VAL A 98 -8.62 -13.41 -0.82
CA VAL A 98 -8.35 -11.99 -0.56
C VAL A 98 -9.43 -11.32 0.29
N HIS A 99 -10.67 -11.81 0.23
CA HIS A 99 -11.76 -11.31 1.07
C HIS A 99 -11.54 -11.67 2.55
N SER A 100 -11.04 -12.89 2.80
CA SER A 100 -10.60 -13.28 4.14
C SER A 100 -9.43 -12.43 4.63
N MET A 101 -8.44 -12.16 3.78
CA MET A 101 -7.31 -11.28 4.13
C MET A 101 -7.76 -9.86 4.52
N LEU A 102 -8.74 -9.30 3.80
CA LEU A 102 -9.35 -8.02 4.15
C LEU A 102 -10.11 -8.09 5.48
N LEU A 103 -10.80 -9.22 5.75
CA LEU A 103 -11.55 -9.37 6.99
C LEU A 103 -10.66 -9.63 8.20
N MET A 104 -9.48 -10.26 8.02
CA MET A 104 -8.45 -10.39 9.05
C MET A 104 -8.07 -9.03 9.63
N ASP A 105 -7.87 -8.02 8.78
CA ASP A 105 -7.63 -6.65 9.24
C ASP A 105 -8.75 -6.16 10.18
N LYS A 106 -10.00 -6.25 9.74
CA LYS A 106 -11.13 -5.76 10.53
C LYS A 106 -11.27 -6.49 11.85
N LEU A 107 -11.03 -7.80 11.89
CA LEU A 107 -11.11 -8.60 13.10
C LEU A 107 -10.00 -8.24 14.10
N LEU A 108 -8.76 -8.15 13.62
CA LEU A 108 -7.61 -7.78 14.44
C LEU A 108 -7.73 -6.34 14.97
N ARG A 109 -8.30 -5.43 14.18
CA ARG A 109 -8.58 -4.04 14.61
C ARG A 109 -9.75 -3.94 15.59
N LYS A 110 -10.85 -4.66 15.36
CA LYS A 110 -12.05 -4.63 16.22
C LYS A 110 -11.87 -5.33 17.57
N GLY A 111 -11.09 -6.40 17.63
CA GLY A 111 -10.75 -7.08 18.89
C GLY A 111 -10.01 -6.18 19.89
N SER A 112 -9.65 -4.98 19.47
CA SER A 112 -8.87 -4.00 20.20
C SER A 112 -9.70 -2.87 20.81
N THR A 113 -11.03 -2.85 20.68
CA THR A 113 -11.82 -1.84 21.39
C THR A 113 -11.89 -2.22 22.87
N THR A 114 -11.27 -1.41 23.73
CA THR A 114 -11.48 -1.50 25.18
C THR A 114 -12.96 -1.23 25.51
N THR A 115 -13.42 -1.62 26.71
CA THR A 115 -14.78 -1.34 27.19
C THR A 115 -15.15 0.15 27.19
N GLU A 116 -14.16 1.04 27.09
CA GLU A 116 -14.32 2.50 27.02
C GLU A 116 -14.44 3.03 25.58
N GLY A 117 -14.50 2.16 24.57
CA GLY A 117 -14.63 2.56 23.15
C GLY A 117 -13.35 3.16 22.55
N HIS A 118 -12.24 3.18 23.30
CA HIS A 118 -10.95 3.57 22.77
C HIS A 118 -10.37 2.46 21.89
N TYR A 119 -10.07 2.82 20.65
CA TYR A 119 -9.38 1.98 19.68
C TYR A 119 -7.97 1.70 20.18
N ASN A 120 -7.70 0.47 20.64
CA ASN A 120 -6.35 0.09 20.99
C ASN A 120 -5.58 -0.22 19.68
N PRO A 121 -4.54 0.52 19.31
CA PRO A 121 -3.76 0.25 18.10
C PRO A 121 -2.94 -1.04 18.17
N MET A 122 -3.08 -1.83 19.25
CA MET A 122 -2.24 -2.99 19.61
C MET A 122 -2.01 -4.03 18.52
N TYR A 123 -2.85 -4.15 17.50
CA TYR A 123 -2.71 -5.23 16.51
C TYR A 123 -2.55 -4.76 15.07
N MET A 124 -2.28 -3.47 14.86
CA MET A 124 -2.02 -2.93 13.53
C MET A 124 -0.88 -3.67 12.81
N HIS A 125 0.23 -3.92 13.50
CA HIS A 125 1.37 -4.64 12.92
C HIS A 125 1.05 -6.10 12.57
N LEU A 126 0.05 -6.70 13.21
CA LEU A 126 -0.42 -8.05 12.90
C LEU A 126 -1.39 -8.07 11.71
N ALA A 127 -2.18 -7.01 11.53
CA ALA A 127 -3.12 -6.87 10.43
C ALA A 127 -2.46 -6.42 9.11
N HIS A 128 -1.42 -5.59 9.19
CA HIS A 128 -0.66 -5.08 8.05
C HIS A 128 -0.22 -6.15 7.03
N PRO A 129 0.41 -7.29 7.42
CA PRO A 129 0.84 -8.28 6.44
C PRO A 129 -0.32 -8.96 5.69
N TRP A 130 -1.51 -9.06 6.28
CA TRP A 130 -2.70 -9.59 5.60
C TRP A 130 -3.21 -8.63 4.53
N LEU A 131 -3.25 -7.33 4.85
CA LEU A 131 -3.60 -6.32 3.86
C LEU A 131 -2.56 -6.21 2.76
N LEU A 132 -1.27 -6.27 3.10
CA LEU A 132 -0.19 -6.28 2.12
C LEU A 132 -0.31 -7.47 1.18
N GLU A 133 -0.62 -8.65 1.71
CA GLU A 133 -0.90 -9.85 0.92
C GLU A 133 -2.10 -9.66 -0.02
N GLY A 134 -3.23 -9.18 0.48
CA GLY A 134 -4.41 -8.92 -0.36
C GLY A 134 -4.12 -7.86 -1.44
N ALA A 135 -3.30 -6.85 -1.12
CA ALA A 135 -2.90 -5.80 -2.04
C ALA A 135 -1.95 -6.28 -3.14
N ILE A 136 -0.97 -7.14 -2.84
CA ILE A 136 -0.09 -7.73 -3.88
C ILE A 136 -0.85 -8.71 -4.79
N ARG A 137 -1.97 -9.27 -4.30
CA ARG A 137 -2.92 -10.06 -5.10
C ARG A 137 -3.87 -9.18 -5.92
N GLY A 138 -3.81 -7.87 -5.73
CA GLY A 138 -4.56 -6.87 -6.48
C GLY A 138 -5.95 -6.55 -5.96
N ASN A 139 -6.33 -6.98 -4.75
CA ASN A 139 -7.61 -6.59 -4.16
C ASN A 139 -7.63 -5.07 -3.88
N PHE A 140 -8.62 -4.36 -4.40
CA PHE A 140 -8.64 -2.90 -4.37
C PHE A 140 -8.90 -2.38 -2.96
N ARG A 141 -9.85 -2.99 -2.22
CA ARG A 141 -10.09 -2.60 -0.83
C ARG A 141 -8.84 -2.77 0.04
N CYS A 142 -8.09 -3.87 -0.09
CA CYS A 142 -6.83 -4.04 0.63
C CYS A 142 -5.83 -2.91 0.32
N ILE A 143 -5.69 -2.53 -0.96
CA ILE A 143 -4.83 -1.41 -1.37
C ILE A 143 -5.27 -0.11 -0.70
N MET A 144 -6.57 0.20 -0.75
CA MET A 144 -7.11 1.43 -0.16
C MET A 144 -7.00 1.48 1.35
N THR A 145 -7.23 0.36 2.02
CA THR A 145 -7.07 0.22 3.47
C THR A 145 -5.61 0.44 3.86
N LEU A 146 -4.63 -0.11 3.13
CA LEU A 146 -3.21 0.19 3.36
C LEU A 146 -2.89 1.67 3.21
N ILE A 147 -3.36 2.30 2.13
CA ILE A 147 -3.08 3.72 1.87
C ILE A 147 -3.69 4.59 2.98
N GLY A 148 -5.00 4.47 3.20
CA GLY A 148 -5.72 5.33 4.12
C GLY A 148 -5.36 5.06 5.57
N GLU A 149 -5.58 3.84 6.03
CA GLU A 149 -5.50 3.56 7.46
C GLU A 149 -4.04 3.39 7.91
N TYR A 150 -3.18 2.74 7.12
CA TYR A 150 -1.83 2.40 7.58
C TYR A 150 -0.79 3.46 7.24
N TYR A 151 -0.86 4.02 6.04
CA TYR A 151 0.16 4.95 5.55
C TYR A 151 -0.23 6.42 5.73
N PHE A 152 -1.53 6.76 5.75
CA PHE A 152 -2.00 8.14 5.89
C PHE A 152 -2.40 8.46 7.34
N ASP A 153 -3.36 7.74 7.92
CA ASP A 153 -3.97 8.07 9.23
C ASP A 153 -3.05 7.76 10.42
N HIS A 154 -2.08 6.87 10.23
CA HIS A 154 -1.23 6.36 11.30
C HIS A 154 0.26 6.67 11.12
N ALA A 155 0.62 7.41 10.07
CA ALA A 155 1.91 8.07 9.99
C ALA A 155 1.96 9.20 11.03
N GLU A 156 2.77 9.05 12.08
CA GLU A 156 3.24 10.21 12.82
C GLU A 156 3.83 11.24 11.83
N LEU A 157 3.82 12.54 12.15
CA LEU A 157 4.31 13.63 11.28
C LEU A 157 5.71 13.39 10.64
N ASN A 158 6.48 12.45 11.19
CA ASN A 158 7.82 12.08 10.73
C ASN A 158 7.90 10.71 10.02
N ARG A 159 6.79 10.01 9.79
CA ARG A 159 6.71 8.64 9.25
C ARG A 159 5.88 8.56 7.99
N ASN A 160 6.16 9.45 7.08
CA ASN A 160 5.43 9.45 5.84
C ASN A 160 5.88 8.26 4.99
N ALA A 161 4.98 7.29 4.79
CA ALA A 161 5.13 6.22 3.82
C ALA A 161 4.70 6.70 2.41
N ASP A 162 5.04 7.95 2.08
CA ASP A 162 4.61 8.65 0.86
C ASP A 162 4.97 7.88 -0.41
N VAL A 163 6.13 7.22 -0.42
CA VAL A 163 6.60 6.41 -1.55
C VAL A 163 5.72 5.19 -1.75
N LEU A 164 5.29 4.56 -0.65
CA LEU A 164 4.38 3.41 -0.71
C LEU A 164 2.97 3.86 -1.09
N ILE A 165 2.50 5.00 -0.58
CA ILE A 165 1.22 5.61 -1.00
C ILE A 165 1.19 5.84 -2.51
N ASP A 166 2.22 6.49 -3.07
CA ASP A 166 2.32 6.72 -4.51
C ASP A 166 2.41 5.41 -5.31
N TYR A 167 3.13 4.41 -4.81
CA TYR A 167 3.21 3.10 -5.44
C TYR A 167 1.84 2.43 -5.50
N TRP A 168 1.17 2.30 -4.35
CA TRP A 168 -0.11 1.64 -4.23
C TRP A 168 -1.22 2.38 -4.98
N GLY A 169 -1.24 3.72 -4.93
CA GLY A 169 -2.17 4.52 -5.72
C GLY A 169 -2.04 4.29 -7.22
N LYS A 170 -0.80 4.13 -7.73
CA LYS A 170 -0.56 3.76 -9.13
C LYS A 170 -1.03 2.34 -9.45
N ILE A 171 -0.79 1.37 -8.56
CA ILE A 171 -1.29 0.00 -8.75
C ILE A 171 -2.82 0.00 -8.78
N ALA A 172 -3.48 0.70 -7.85
CA ALA A 172 -4.93 0.81 -7.77
C ALA A 172 -5.53 1.39 -9.06
N HIS A 173 -4.95 2.49 -9.56
CA HIS A 173 -5.38 3.12 -10.81
C HIS A 173 -5.14 2.21 -12.03
N ASN A 174 -4.00 1.51 -12.08
CA ASN A 174 -3.72 0.56 -13.17
C ASN A 174 -4.67 -0.64 -13.17
N ALA A 175 -5.14 -1.07 -12.00
CA ALA A 175 -6.09 -2.18 -11.87
C ALA A 175 -7.48 -1.83 -12.41
N ASN A 176 -7.90 -0.56 -12.29
CA ASN A 176 -9.12 -0.06 -12.92
C ASN A 176 -9.02 1.45 -13.17
N SER A 177 -8.90 1.85 -14.43
CA SER A 177 -8.77 3.25 -14.84
C SER A 177 -10.02 4.09 -14.59
N ARG A 178 -11.18 3.47 -14.31
CA ARG A 178 -12.40 4.18 -13.89
C ARG A 178 -12.27 4.78 -12.50
N LEU A 179 -11.36 4.24 -11.69
CA LEU A 179 -11.07 4.80 -10.38
C LEU A 179 -10.22 6.06 -10.59
N PRO A 180 -10.57 7.17 -9.92
CA PRO A 180 -9.78 8.40 -9.94
C PRO A 180 -8.32 8.04 -9.77
N ASN A 181 -7.46 8.76 -10.46
CA ASN A 181 -6.04 8.58 -10.25
C ASN A 181 -5.70 9.07 -8.84
N LEU A 182 -5.77 8.13 -7.89
CA LEU A 182 -5.40 8.32 -6.49
C LEU A 182 -3.89 8.45 -6.34
N ALA A 183 -3.10 8.37 -7.43
CA ALA A 183 -1.78 8.96 -7.41
C ALA A 183 -2.00 10.44 -7.12
N LEU A 184 -1.90 10.77 -5.84
CA LEU A 184 -2.15 12.08 -5.27
C LEU A 184 -1.31 13.07 -6.07
N ASN A 185 -1.90 13.67 -7.09
CA ASN A 185 -1.25 14.70 -7.88
C ASN A 185 -0.82 15.84 -6.93
N GLY A 186 -1.60 16.03 -5.85
CA GLY A 186 -1.22 16.85 -4.70
C GLY A 186 0.02 16.38 -3.92
N LEU A 187 0.28 15.08 -3.75
CA LEU A 187 1.58 14.61 -3.19
C LEU A 187 2.72 14.88 -4.17
N LYS A 188 2.52 14.59 -5.47
CA LYS A 188 3.57 14.81 -6.48
C LYS A 188 3.99 16.27 -6.51
N ASP A 189 3.04 17.21 -6.51
CA ASP A 189 3.38 18.63 -6.55
C ASP A 189 4.06 19.10 -5.26
N ARG A 190 3.65 18.58 -4.10
CA ARG A 190 4.30 18.89 -2.81
C ARG A 190 5.73 18.33 -2.71
N LEU A 191 5.98 17.14 -3.26
CA LEU A 191 7.21 16.38 -3.00
C LEU A 191 8.26 16.49 -4.11
N VAL A 192 7.88 16.81 -5.35
CA VAL A 192 8.80 16.86 -6.48
C VAL A 192 9.72 18.09 -6.45
N ARG A 193 9.42 19.12 -5.64
CA ARG A 193 10.16 20.40 -5.67
C ARG A 193 10.54 20.98 -4.32
N THR A 194 10.42 20.21 -3.24
CA THR A 194 10.80 20.66 -1.89
C THR A 194 11.71 19.64 -1.21
N CYS A 195 12.65 20.12 -0.40
CA CYS A 195 13.47 19.25 0.43
C CYS A 195 12.61 18.66 1.54
N VAL A 196 12.51 17.33 1.64
CA VAL A 196 11.66 16.66 2.65
C VAL A 196 12.05 16.95 4.11
N ILE A 197 13.28 17.42 4.36
CA ILE A 197 13.77 17.74 5.71
C ILE A 197 13.62 19.22 6.07
N CYS A 198 14.05 20.14 5.19
CA CYS A 198 14.08 21.57 5.50
C CYS A 198 13.15 22.42 4.63
N SER A 199 12.32 21.80 3.80
CA SER A 199 11.32 22.44 2.93
C SER A 199 11.87 23.41 1.88
N LYS A 200 13.20 23.55 1.74
CA LYS A 200 13.81 24.37 0.68
C LYS A 200 13.34 23.93 -0.69
N THR A 201 12.97 24.89 -1.53
CA THR A 201 12.54 24.67 -2.91
C THR A 201 13.72 24.69 -3.88
N ASP A 202 13.51 24.13 -5.07
CA ASP A 202 14.40 24.38 -6.21
C ASP A 202 14.51 25.88 -6.51
N THR A 203 15.73 26.36 -6.74
CA THR A 203 16.00 27.71 -7.26
C THR A 203 16.78 27.63 -8.56
N ASN A 204 16.93 28.76 -9.27
CA ASN A 204 17.76 28.83 -10.48
C ASN A 204 19.22 28.45 -10.22
N THR A 205 19.70 28.61 -8.98
CA THR A 205 21.09 28.35 -8.57
C THR A 205 21.27 27.04 -7.81
N SER A 206 20.19 26.45 -7.29
CA SER A 206 20.24 25.22 -6.48
C SER A 206 19.16 24.25 -6.92
N THR A 207 19.56 23.16 -7.57
CA THR A 207 18.67 22.05 -7.89
C THR A 207 18.76 20.96 -6.83
N LEU A 208 17.63 20.62 -6.23
CA LEU A 208 17.44 19.52 -5.31
C LEU A 208 17.79 18.18 -5.99
N LYS A 209 18.44 17.31 -5.23
CA LYS A 209 18.81 15.96 -5.67
C LYS A 209 17.75 14.97 -5.20
N GLN A 210 17.33 14.09 -6.10
CA GLN A 210 16.41 13.01 -5.75
C GLN A 210 17.15 11.80 -5.17
N CYS A 211 16.49 11.07 -4.27
CA CYS A 211 16.98 9.77 -3.80
C CYS A 211 17.25 8.85 -5.01
N ILE A 212 18.47 8.30 -5.12
CA ILE A 212 18.83 7.44 -6.26
C ILE A 212 18.01 6.14 -6.26
N GLY A 213 17.61 5.66 -5.08
CA GLY A 213 16.85 4.42 -4.90
C GLY A 213 15.39 4.54 -5.37
N CYS A 214 14.60 5.42 -4.74
CA CYS A 214 13.18 5.57 -5.03
C CYS A 214 12.87 6.64 -6.09
N SER A 215 13.78 7.60 -6.31
CA SER A 215 13.56 8.80 -7.15
C SER A 215 12.37 9.67 -6.71
N PHE A 216 11.91 9.49 -5.48
CA PHE A 216 10.69 10.12 -4.96
C PHE A 216 11.00 11.38 -4.14
N HIS A 217 11.68 11.25 -2.99
CA HIS A 217 12.04 12.42 -2.18
C HIS A 217 13.21 13.21 -2.77
N CYS A 218 13.14 14.52 -2.55
CA CYS A 218 14.16 15.49 -2.94
C CYS A 218 14.91 16.04 -1.72
N TYR A 219 16.18 16.39 -1.90
CA TYR A 219 17.07 16.90 -0.86
C TYR A 219 17.93 18.05 -1.36
N CYS A 220 18.11 19.08 -0.53
CA CYS A 220 19.02 20.20 -0.85
C CYS A 220 20.48 19.88 -0.55
N SER A 221 20.75 18.88 0.29
CA SER A 221 22.10 18.49 0.71
C SER A 221 22.16 17.01 1.09
N GLU A 222 23.37 16.47 1.15
CA GLU A 222 23.63 15.11 1.65
C GLU A 222 23.28 14.96 3.13
N THR A 223 23.44 16.04 3.93
CA THR A 223 23.01 16.06 5.33
C THR A 223 21.51 15.83 5.46
N CYS A 224 20.68 16.56 4.70
CA CYS A 224 19.23 16.35 4.70
C CYS A 224 18.86 14.93 4.23
N GLN A 225 19.56 14.40 3.22
CA GLN A 225 19.34 13.02 2.79
C GLN A 225 19.68 12.02 3.89
N THR A 226 20.80 12.20 4.58
CA THR A 226 21.27 11.29 5.65
C THR A 226 20.35 11.32 6.86
N THR A 227 19.89 12.51 7.28
CA THR A 227 18.88 12.68 8.33
C THR A 227 17.57 11.98 7.97
N HIS A 228 17.07 12.16 6.75
CA HIS A 228 15.86 11.44 6.32
C HIS A 228 16.07 9.93 6.29
N TRP A 229 17.25 9.49 5.83
CA TRP A 229 17.60 8.10 5.65
C TRP A 229 17.69 7.33 6.98
N LYS A 230 18.33 7.91 7.99
CA LYS A 230 18.54 7.29 9.31
C LYS A 230 17.42 7.61 10.28
N ASP A 231 17.15 8.90 10.49
CA ASP A 231 16.35 9.36 11.61
C ASP A 231 14.85 9.24 11.33
N ARG A 232 14.46 9.38 10.05
CA ARG A 232 13.06 9.22 9.59
C ARG A 232 12.81 7.89 8.87
N LYS A 233 13.74 6.93 8.99
CA LYS A 233 13.60 5.55 8.48
C LYS A 233 13.27 5.43 6.98
N HIS A 234 13.58 6.44 6.14
CA HIS A 234 13.32 6.37 4.69
C HIS A 234 14.04 5.19 4.01
N ARG A 235 15.15 4.73 4.58
CA ARG A 235 15.87 3.53 4.11
C ARG A 235 14.93 2.32 3.96
N ASN A 236 14.05 2.11 4.93
CA ASN A 236 13.21 0.94 5.03
C ASN A 236 12.17 0.93 3.90
N GLU A 237 11.44 2.04 3.80
CA GLU A 237 10.47 2.31 2.76
C GLU A 237 11.10 2.25 1.36
N CYS A 238 12.27 2.89 1.17
CA CYS A 238 12.98 2.89 -0.10
C CYS A 238 13.35 1.46 -0.53
N LYS A 239 13.75 0.59 0.40
CA LYS A 239 14.07 -0.81 0.10
C LYS A 239 12.83 -1.64 -0.22
N GLN A 240 11.74 -1.46 0.53
CA GLN A 240 10.48 -2.12 0.23
C GLN A 240 9.95 -1.73 -1.15
N LEU A 241 10.00 -0.44 -1.51
CA LEU A 241 9.66 0.01 -2.86
C LEU A 241 10.52 -0.68 -3.92
N ARG A 242 11.82 -0.86 -3.67
CA ARG A 242 12.70 -1.56 -4.63
C ARG A 242 12.30 -3.02 -4.82
N ILE A 243 11.90 -3.70 -3.75
CA ILE A 243 11.36 -5.07 -3.82
C ILE A 243 10.08 -5.06 -4.67
N LEU A 244 9.12 -4.19 -4.34
CA LEU A 244 7.85 -4.07 -5.06
C LEU A 244 8.04 -3.72 -6.54
N ASN A 245 8.90 -2.77 -6.89
CA ASN A 245 9.18 -2.43 -8.28
C ASN A 245 9.86 -3.56 -9.06
N LYS A 246 10.65 -4.40 -8.39
CA LYS A 246 11.38 -5.50 -9.05
C LYS A 246 10.54 -6.78 -9.17
N TYR A 247 9.74 -7.09 -8.16
CA TYR A 247 9.08 -8.40 -8.02
C TYR A 247 7.56 -8.35 -8.04
N HIS A 248 6.93 -7.18 -7.81
CA HIS A 248 5.47 -7.05 -7.88
C HIS A 248 5.04 -6.35 -9.17
N LYS A 249 5.54 -5.12 -9.40
CA LYS A 249 5.13 -4.26 -10.52
C LYS A 249 5.13 -4.95 -11.90
N PRO A 250 6.20 -5.68 -12.32
CA PRO A 250 6.21 -6.33 -13.63
C PRO A 250 5.29 -7.55 -13.73
N TYR A 251 4.89 -8.14 -12.60
CA TYR A 251 4.08 -9.36 -12.52
C TYR A 251 2.67 -9.10 -11.98
N PHE A 252 2.28 -7.84 -11.77
CA PHE A 252 1.03 -7.49 -11.10
C PHE A 252 -0.20 -8.12 -11.77
N ASN A 253 -0.32 -7.95 -13.10
CA ASN A 253 -1.45 -8.52 -13.84
C ASN A 253 -1.42 -10.04 -13.83
N GLU A 254 -0.23 -10.65 -14.01
CA GLU A 254 -0.07 -12.11 -13.93
C GLU A 254 -0.55 -12.67 -12.59
N ILE A 255 -0.11 -12.07 -11.48
CA ILE A 255 -0.51 -12.47 -10.13
C ILE A 255 -2.01 -12.28 -9.96
N ARG A 256 -2.55 -11.10 -10.28
CA ARG A 256 -3.97 -10.78 -10.12
C ARG A 256 -4.86 -11.74 -10.92
N ASP A 257 -4.54 -11.96 -12.20
CA ASP A 257 -5.33 -12.83 -13.07
C ASP A 257 -5.29 -14.29 -12.60
N ALA A 258 -4.15 -14.75 -12.10
CA ALA A 258 -4.03 -16.09 -11.51
C ALA A 258 -4.89 -16.24 -10.25
N VAL A 259 -4.91 -15.24 -9.37
CA VAL A 259 -5.78 -15.25 -8.18
C VAL A 259 -7.26 -15.24 -8.58
N ILE A 260 -7.66 -14.47 -9.61
CA ILE A 260 -9.04 -14.45 -10.12
C ILE A 260 -9.46 -15.83 -10.65
N ARG A 261 -8.56 -16.54 -11.34
CA ARG A 261 -8.82 -17.92 -11.79
C ARG A 261 -8.87 -18.94 -10.66
N GLY A 262 -8.38 -18.59 -9.47
CA GLY A 262 -8.26 -19.50 -8.33
C GLY A 262 -7.02 -20.39 -8.38
N ASP A 263 -5.97 -19.97 -9.09
CA ASP A 263 -4.71 -20.71 -9.16
C ASP A 263 -4.07 -20.77 -7.76
N LYS A 264 -3.75 -21.98 -7.28
CA LYS A 264 -3.14 -22.19 -5.95
C LYS A 264 -1.64 -21.93 -5.96
N GLU A 265 -0.97 -22.23 -7.07
CA GLU A 265 0.47 -22.09 -7.23
C GLU A 265 0.78 -20.93 -8.19
N ILE A 266 1.26 -19.82 -7.63
CA ILE A 266 1.60 -18.62 -8.39
C ILE A 266 3.08 -18.29 -8.11
N PRO A 267 4.03 -18.80 -8.93
CA PRO A 267 5.46 -18.70 -8.62
C PRO A 267 5.98 -17.26 -8.44
N SER A 268 5.44 -16.31 -9.21
CA SER A 268 5.76 -14.89 -9.09
C SER A 268 5.32 -14.30 -7.75
N LEU A 269 4.15 -14.71 -7.25
CA LEU A 269 3.63 -14.33 -5.93
C LEU A 269 4.46 -14.96 -4.80
N GLU A 270 4.78 -16.24 -4.87
CA GLU A 270 5.61 -16.91 -3.85
C GLU A 270 6.98 -16.27 -3.72
N LYS A 271 7.62 -15.97 -4.86
CA LYS A 271 8.89 -15.25 -4.88
C LYS A 271 8.76 -13.85 -4.28
N LEU A 272 7.68 -13.15 -4.56
CA LEU A 272 7.41 -11.83 -3.99
C LEU A 272 7.20 -11.89 -2.47
N ARG A 273 6.43 -12.88 -1.98
CA ARG A 273 6.19 -13.12 -0.55
C ARG A 273 7.49 -13.33 0.21
N TYR A 274 8.34 -14.21 -0.29
CA TYR A 274 9.67 -14.43 0.27
C TYR A 274 10.50 -13.13 0.29
N LYS A 275 10.52 -12.38 -0.82
CA LYS A 275 11.29 -11.12 -0.91
C LYS A 275 10.75 -10.00 -0.02
N LEU A 276 9.46 -10.00 0.29
CA LEU A 276 8.85 -9.08 1.24
C LEU A 276 8.95 -9.57 2.69
N GLY A 277 9.38 -10.81 2.94
CA GLY A 277 9.41 -11.42 4.27
C GLY A 277 8.03 -11.82 4.79
N LEU A 278 7.03 -12.01 3.91
CA LEU A 278 5.69 -12.47 4.29
C LEU A 278 5.68 -13.95 4.71
N THR A 279 6.72 -14.70 4.36
CA THR A 279 6.93 -16.12 4.75
C THR A 279 7.90 -16.28 5.93
N ARG A 280 8.12 -15.23 6.71
CA ARG A 280 9.04 -15.29 7.86
C ARG A 280 8.57 -16.33 8.89
N PRO A 281 9.46 -17.13 9.50
CA PRO A 281 9.08 -18.07 10.56
C PRO A 281 8.39 -17.36 11.72
N LEU A 282 7.45 -18.04 12.37
CA LEU A 282 6.64 -17.47 13.46
C LEU A 282 7.53 -17.04 14.64
N GLU A 283 8.59 -17.79 14.90
CA GLU A 283 9.53 -17.59 16.00
C GLU A 283 10.21 -16.21 15.93
N ASP A 284 10.45 -15.69 14.72
CA ASP A 284 11.09 -14.38 14.52
C ASP A 284 10.24 -13.20 15.02
N TYR A 285 8.93 -13.39 15.18
CA TYR A 285 8.00 -12.33 15.57
C TYR A 285 6.97 -12.79 16.61
N GLN A 286 7.21 -13.92 17.27
CA GLN A 286 6.36 -14.43 18.35
C GLN A 286 6.23 -13.40 19.48
N GLU A 287 7.33 -12.72 19.81
CA GLU A 287 7.35 -11.65 20.82
C GLU A 287 6.37 -10.49 20.49
N LEU A 288 6.27 -10.14 19.20
CA LEU A 288 5.36 -9.10 18.71
C LEU A 288 3.88 -9.51 18.84
N ILE A 289 3.60 -10.82 18.83
CA ILE A 289 2.25 -11.38 18.94
C ILE A 289 1.86 -11.51 20.42
N ASP A 290 2.68 -12.18 21.21
CA ASP A 290 2.30 -12.59 22.56
C ASP A 290 2.39 -11.46 23.58
N TYR A 291 3.40 -10.60 23.42
CA TYR A 291 3.76 -9.61 24.44
C TYR A 291 3.68 -8.18 23.93
N ASN A 292 3.52 -7.98 22.62
CA ASN A 292 3.64 -6.68 21.98
C ASN A 292 4.96 -5.99 22.39
N THR A 293 6.04 -6.77 22.39
CA THR A 293 7.41 -6.31 22.66
C THR A 293 8.35 -6.71 21.52
N HIS A 294 9.47 -6.00 21.43
CA HIS A 294 10.60 -6.35 20.55
C HIS A 294 11.89 -6.12 21.33
N ASP A 295 12.72 -7.16 21.43
CA ASP A 295 13.94 -7.16 22.24
C ASP A 295 13.66 -6.82 23.72
N GLY A 296 12.55 -7.34 24.25
CA GLY A 296 12.09 -7.14 25.63
C GLY A 296 11.52 -5.74 25.92
N LYS A 297 11.33 -4.90 24.90
CA LYS A 297 10.83 -3.54 25.05
C LYS A 297 9.43 -3.41 24.45
N LEU A 298 8.53 -2.75 25.17
CA LEU A 298 7.21 -2.39 24.65
C LEU A 298 7.34 -1.61 23.34
N ILE A 299 6.57 -2.05 22.35
CA ILE A 299 6.57 -1.41 21.04
C ILE A 299 5.35 -0.51 20.87
N ASN A 300 5.51 0.50 20.00
CA ASN A 300 4.39 1.15 19.36
C ASN A 300 4.08 0.37 18.06
N PRO A 301 2.92 -0.29 17.92
CA PRO A 301 2.52 -1.03 16.72
C PRO A 301 2.68 -0.25 15.41
N LYS A 302 2.52 1.08 15.45
CA LYS A 302 2.67 1.96 14.27
C LYS A 302 4.12 2.04 13.77
N ASP A 303 5.11 1.62 14.56
CA ASP A 303 6.51 1.46 14.10
C ASP A 303 6.70 0.25 13.20
N TYR A 304 5.80 -0.72 13.29
CA TYR A 304 5.94 -2.04 12.72
C TYR A 304 5.06 -2.26 11.48
N VAL A 305 4.35 -1.21 11.03
CA VAL A 305 3.60 -1.18 9.76
C VAL A 305 4.42 -0.65 8.58
N VAL A 306 5.64 -0.17 8.85
CA VAL A 306 6.64 0.16 7.84
C VAL A 306 7.67 -0.97 7.80
N ALA A 307 8.26 -1.21 6.64
CA ALA A 307 9.30 -2.22 6.51
C ALA A 307 10.44 -2.09 7.52
N ARG A 308 11.14 -3.20 7.72
CA ARG A 308 12.43 -3.31 8.39
C ARG A 308 13.54 -2.63 7.59
N GLU A 309 14.71 -2.60 8.20
CA GLU A 309 15.93 -2.11 7.59
C GLU A 309 16.33 -2.79 6.28
N ASP A 310 15.89 -4.02 6.01
CA ASP A 310 16.13 -4.78 4.79
C ASP A 310 15.03 -4.59 3.73
N GLY A 311 13.95 -3.89 4.06
CA GLY A 311 12.78 -3.70 3.20
C GLY A 311 11.70 -4.78 3.36
N THR A 312 11.88 -5.75 4.26
CA THR A 312 10.88 -6.79 4.57
C THR A 312 9.90 -6.34 5.64
N VAL A 313 8.76 -7.02 5.78
CA VAL A 313 7.81 -6.79 6.87
C VAL A 313 8.33 -7.33 8.20
N TRP A 314 7.75 -6.83 9.28
CA TRP A 314 8.05 -7.30 10.64
C TRP A 314 7.37 -8.62 10.98
N VAL A 315 6.14 -8.80 10.51
CA VAL A 315 5.27 -9.96 10.80
C VAL A 315 4.92 -10.63 9.47
N GLY A 316 5.01 -11.96 9.42
CA GLY A 316 4.61 -12.74 8.25
C GLY A 316 3.10 -13.00 8.22
N SER A 317 2.53 -13.15 7.01
CA SER A 317 1.16 -13.68 6.83
C SER A 317 1.16 -15.20 6.62
N PHE A 318 2.27 -15.81 6.17
CA PHE A 318 2.40 -17.25 5.89
C PHE A 318 3.67 -17.85 6.53
N PRO A 319 3.75 -17.95 7.88
CA PRO A 319 4.95 -18.46 8.55
C PRO A 319 5.34 -19.89 8.18
N SER A 320 4.38 -20.70 7.73
CA SER A 320 4.59 -22.12 7.44
C SER A 320 4.78 -22.42 5.94
N SER A 321 4.96 -21.41 5.09
CA SER A 321 5.14 -21.65 3.65
C SER A 321 6.50 -22.36 3.41
N PRO A 322 6.54 -23.51 2.71
CA PRO A 322 7.73 -24.36 2.58
C PRO A 322 8.87 -23.74 1.73
N ILE A 323 8.72 -22.51 1.26
CA ILE A 323 9.66 -21.90 0.32
C ILE A 323 10.82 -21.26 1.09
N GLY A 324 11.85 -22.07 1.30
CA GLY A 324 13.09 -21.66 1.98
C GLY A 324 14.25 -22.67 1.94
N THR A 325 14.07 -23.83 1.31
CA THR A 325 15.14 -24.82 1.06
C THR A 325 15.34 -25.02 -0.43
#